data_AF-A0A6I3BCQ7-F1
#
_entry.id   AF-A0A6I3BCQ7-F1
#
_cell.length_a   1.000
_cell.length_b   1.000
_cell.length_c   1.000
_cell.angle_alpha   90.00
_cell.angle_beta   90.00
_cell.angle_gamma   90.00
#
_symmetry.space_group_name_H-M   'P 1'
#
loop_
_entity.id
_entity.type
_entity.pdbx_description
1 polymer ?
#
loop_
_entity_poly.entity_id
_entity_poly.type
_entity_poly.pdbx_seq_one_letter_code
_entity_poly.pdbx_strand_id
1 'polypeptide(L)'
;MKFLILVATITISFGLTHLVRKSAIKRNKFDIPNERSSHKNPTPRGGGIAVVVAFIFGLLALLLRSDLDTESFYAIVLPGILVAAIGYLDDLGRVTAARLRLIGHFVAAVLAIYILGGLPPMPLFTEALSLGVFGNIIAVLFLVWMLNLFNFMDGIDSITGIEALTSCLVLTIFLFNIS
;
A
#
# COMPACT_ATOMS: atom_id res chain seq x y z
N MET A 1 -18.34 -2.18 -16.00
CA MET A 1 -16.93 -2.58 -16.24
C MET A 1 -16.01 -2.40 -15.04
N LYS A 2 -16.04 -1.31 -14.26
CA LYS A 2 -15.23 -1.17 -13.02
C LYS A 2 -15.44 -2.32 -12.02
N PHE A 3 -16.69 -2.79 -11.86
CA PHE A 3 -17.02 -3.99 -11.08
C PHE A 3 -16.29 -5.26 -11.58
N LEU A 4 -16.14 -5.42 -12.90
CA LEU A 4 -15.44 -6.59 -13.46
C LEU A 4 -13.94 -6.55 -13.16
N ILE A 5 -13.33 -5.36 -13.19
CA ILE A 5 -11.93 -5.16 -12.79
C ILE A 5 -11.77 -5.51 -11.31
N LEU A 6 -12.68 -5.05 -10.45
CA LEU A 6 -12.65 -5.39 -9.02
C LEU A 6 -12.72 -6.91 -8.81
N VAL A 7 -13.68 -7.58 -9.43
CA VAL A 7 -13.84 -9.05 -9.33
C VAL A 7 -12.59 -9.77 -9.87
N ALA A 8 -12.04 -9.32 -10.99
CA ALA A 8 -10.80 -9.87 -11.55
C ALA A 8 -9.61 -9.68 -10.59
N THR A 9 -9.42 -8.49 -10.02
CA THR A 9 -8.34 -8.19 -9.07
C THR A 9 -8.46 -9.04 -7.81
N ILE A 10 -9.66 -9.22 -7.26
CA ILE A 10 -9.90 -10.10 -6.10
C ILE A 10 -9.56 -11.55 -6.45
N THR A 11 -10.00 -12.02 -7.62
CA THR A 11 -9.76 -13.40 -8.07
C THR A 11 -8.28 -13.68 -8.29
N ILE A 12 -7.57 -12.73 -8.92
CA ILE A 12 -6.12 -12.78 -9.12
C ILE A 12 -5.40 -12.79 -7.78
N SER A 13 -5.77 -11.88 -6.86
CA SER A 13 -5.17 -11.82 -5.52
C SER A 13 -5.35 -13.13 -4.76
N PHE A 14 -6.55 -13.71 -4.77
CA PHE A 14 -6.85 -14.99 -4.13
C PHE A 14 -6.02 -16.14 -4.74
N GLY A 15 -5.97 -16.23 -6.08
CA GLY A 15 -5.19 -17.24 -6.79
C GLY A 15 -3.69 -17.12 -6.53
N LEU A 16 -3.13 -15.91 -6.61
CA LEU A 16 -1.72 -15.65 -6.32
C LEU A 16 -1.38 -15.95 -4.87
N THR A 17 -2.23 -15.55 -3.92
CA THR A 17 -2.01 -15.84 -2.49
C THR A 17 -1.99 -17.35 -2.24
N HIS A 18 -2.88 -18.10 -2.89
CA HIS A 18 -2.88 -19.56 -2.82
C HIS A 18 -1.58 -20.18 -3.38
N LEU A 19 -1.09 -19.68 -4.53
CA LEU A 19 0.16 -20.15 -5.15
C LEU A 19 1.39 -19.81 -4.29
N VAL A 20 1.45 -18.59 -3.74
CA VAL A 20 2.51 -18.15 -2.85
C VAL A 20 2.51 -19.01 -1.58
N ARG A 21 1.34 -19.22 -0.96
CA ARG A 21 1.19 -20.11 0.20
C ARG A 21 1.70 -21.53 -0.10
N LYS A 22 1.27 -22.12 -1.21
CA LYS A 22 1.70 -23.48 -1.62
C LYS A 22 3.21 -23.54 -1.82
N SER A 23 3.79 -22.51 -2.43
CA SER A 23 5.23 -22.41 -2.66
C SER A 23 6.04 -22.20 -1.36
N ALA A 24 5.52 -21.40 -0.43
CA ALA A 24 6.13 -21.15 0.87
C ALA A 24 6.16 -22.42 1.73
N ILE A 25 5.06 -23.18 1.76
CA ILE A 25 4.97 -24.49 2.43
C ILE A 25 5.97 -25.47 1.81
N LYS A 26 6.06 -25.55 0.47
CA LYS A 26 7.01 -26.45 -0.22
C LYS A 26 8.48 -26.09 0.04
N ARG A 27 8.78 -24.82 0.35
CA ARG A 27 10.14 -24.32 0.58
C ARG A 27 10.48 -24.13 2.07
N ASN A 28 9.63 -24.61 2.99
CA ASN A 28 9.76 -24.43 4.45
C ASN A 28 9.99 -22.96 4.88
N LYS A 29 9.41 -22.00 4.14
CA LYS A 29 9.50 -20.57 4.49
C LYS A 29 8.36 -20.21 5.45
N PHE A 30 8.56 -20.53 6.72
CA PHE A 30 7.61 -20.21 7.78
C PHE A 30 8.10 -19.07 8.65
N ASP A 31 7.16 -18.22 9.08
CA ASP A 31 7.36 -17.36 10.23
C ASP A 31 7.29 -18.21 11.49
N ILE A 32 8.28 -18.10 12.37
CA ILE A 32 8.29 -18.81 13.64
C ILE A 32 7.80 -17.83 14.71
N PRO A 33 6.75 -18.17 15.48
CA PRO A 33 6.19 -17.24 16.45
C PRO A 33 7.23 -16.82 17.50
N ASN A 34 7.29 -15.52 17.76
CA ASN A 34 8.14 -14.88 18.77
C ASN A 34 7.26 -14.28 19.90
N GLU A 35 7.86 -13.73 20.96
CA GLU A 35 7.16 -13.07 22.09
C GLU A 35 6.22 -11.92 21.67
N ARG A 36 6.35 -11.42 20.44
CA ARG A 36 5.47 -10.40 19.84
C ARG A 36 4.40 -10.96 18.89
N SER A 37 4.42 -12.25 18.58
CA SER A 37 3.50 -12.86 17.61
C SER A 37 2.14 -13.15 18.24
N SER A 38 1.07 -12.78 17.54
CA SER A 38 -0.31 -13.10 17.93
C SER A 38 -0.76 -14.50 17.50
N HIS A 39 -0.11 -15.09 16.48
CA HIS A 39 -0.31 -16.47 16.07
C HIS A 39 0.51 -17.45 16.91
N LYS A 40 -0.10 -18.60 17.23
CA LYS A 40 0.57 -19.73 17.90
C LYS A 40 1.20 -20.74 16.93
N ASN A 41 0.82 -20.70 15.66
CA ASN A 41 1.26 -21.65 14.64
C ASN A 41 2.13 -20.94 13.59
N PRO A 42 3.20 -21.60 13.08
CA PRO A 42 4.04 -21.02 12.04
C PRO A 42 3.23 -20.69 10.77
N THR A 43 3.30 -19.44 10.31
CA THR A 43 2.52 -18.97 9.15
C THR A 43 3.41 -18.84 7.91
N PRO A 44 2.92 -19.17 6.69
CA PRO A 44 3.70 -18.98 5.47
C PRO A 44 3.91 -17.49 5.18
N ARG A 45 5.17 -17.03 5.08
CA ARG A 45 5.51 -15.62 4.76
C ARG A 45 5.35 -15.29 3.28
N GLY A 46 5.14 -14.00 2.97
CA GLY A 46 5.21 -13.45 1.61
C GLY A 46 3.87 -13.20 0.90
N GLY A 47 2.74 -13.32 1.60
CA GLY A 47 1.41 -13.01 1.04
C GLY A 47 1.28 -11.59 0.49
N GLY A 48 2.01 -10.62 1.05
CA GLY A 48 2.02 -9.23 0.58
C GLY A 48 2.42 -9.07 -0.90
N ILE A 49 3.31 -9.94 -1.41
CA ILE A 49 3.71 -9.89 -2.84
C ILE A 49 2.51 -10.19 -3.74
N ALA A 50 1.66 -11.15 -3.37
CA ALA A 50 0.47 -11.48 -4.15
C ALA A 50 -0.50 -10.29 -4.24
N VAL A 51 -0.66 -9.56 -3.13
CA VAL A 51 -1.50 -8.36 -3.06
C VAL A 51 -0.93 -7.24 -3.93
N VAL A 52 0.38 -6.96 -3.83
CA VAL A 52 1.05 -5.92 -4.63
C VAL A 52 0.89 -6.19 -6.13
N VAL A 53 1.11 -7.44 -6.56
CA VAL A 53 0.97 -7.83 -7.97
C VAL A 53 -0.47 -7.67 -8.45
N ALA A 54 -1.45 -8.14 -7.66
CA ALA A 54 -2.86 -7.99 -8.01
C ALA A 54 -3.30 -6.51 -8.05
N PHE A 55 -2.79 -5.69 -7.14
CA PHE A 55 -3.06 -4.25 -7.11
C PHE A 55 -2.51 -3.53 -8.34
N ILE A 56 -1.26 -3.80 -8.73
CA ILE A 56 -0.66 -3.24 -9.96
C ILE A 56 -1.45 -3.67 -11.19
N PHE A 57 -1.93 -4.92 -11.26
CA PHE A 57 -2.77 -5.37 -12.36
C PHE A 57 -4.09 -4.58 -12.44
N GLY A 58 -4.73 -4.32 -11.29
CA GLY A 58 -5.92 -3.47 -11.22
C GLY A 58 -5.66 -2.06 -11.71
N LEU A 59 -4.56 -1.43 -11.27
CA LEU A 59 -4.16 -0.09 -11.73
C LEU A 59 -3.86 -0.06 -13.23
N LEU A 60 -3.19 -1.07 -13.76
CA LEU A 60 -2.89 -1.17 -15.20
C LEU A 60 -4.19 -1.30 -16.01
N ALA A 61 -5.16 -2.08 -15.52
CA ALA A 61 -6.46 -2.19 -16.17
C ALA A 61 -7.23 -0.86 -16.17
N LEU A 62 -7.11 -0.05 -15.11
CA LEU A 62 -7.69 1.30 -15.07
C LEU A 62 -6.98 2.26 -16.03
N LEU A 63 -5.64 2.21 -16.08
CA LEU A 63 -4.83 3.03 -16.99
C LEU A 63 -5.16 2.74 -18.46
N LEU A 64 -5.22 1.47 -18.85
CA LEU A 64 -5.55 1.04 -20.23
C LEU A 64 -6.95 1.46 -20.67
N ARG A 65 -7.83 1.78 -19.72
CA ARG A 65 -9.19 2.26 -19.97
C ARG A 65 -9.34 3.77 -19.90
N SER A 66 -8.26 4.49 -19.61
CA SER A 66 -8.28 5.93 -19.33
C SER A 66 -9.17 6.31 -18.13
N ASP A 67 -9.46 5.35 -17.25
CA ASP A 67 -10.15 5.57 -15.97
C ASP A 67 -9.17 6.08 -14.89
N LEU A 68 -7.86 6.01 -15.16
CA LEU A 68 -6.76 6.49 -14.34
C LEU A 68 -5.76 7.20 -15.25
N ASP A 69 -5.32 8.39 -14.89
CA ASP A 69 -4.30 9.12 -15.65
C ASP A 69 -2.90 8.50 -15.42
N THR A 70 -1.98 8.82 -16.32
CA THR A 70 -0.62 8.25 -16.29
C THR A 70 0.20 8.75 -15.10
N GLU A 71 -0.02 9.98 -14.64
CA GLU A 71 0.70 10.60 -13.54
C GLU A 71 0.34 9.92 -12.20
N SER A 72 -0.96 9.80 -11.92
CA SER A 72 -1.55 9.06 -10.81
C SER A 72 -1.11 7.61 -10.80
N PHE A 73 -1.04 6.95 -11.96
CA PHE A 73 -0.53 5.58 -12.06
C PHE A 73 0.92 5.48 -11.56
N TYR A 74 1.82 6.33 -12.05
CA TYR A 74 3.23 6.29 -11.63
C TYR A 74 3.43 6.76 -10.19
N ALA A 75 2.63 7.73 -9.72
CA ALA A 75 2.64 8.23 -8.35
C ALA A 75 2.25 7.16 -7.32
N ILE A 76 1.45 6.17 -7.72
CA ILE A 76 1.07 5.05 -6.86
C ILE A 76 2.05 3.88 -7.02
N VAL A 77 2.35 3.49 -8.26
CA VAL A 77 3.11 2.25 -8.53
C VAL A 77 4.57 2.36 -8.11
N LEU A 78 5.27 3.45 -8.43
CA LEU A 78 6.71 3.55 -8.14
C LEU A 78 7.00 3.61 -6.63
N PRO A 79 6.33 4.48 -5.84
CA PRO A 79 6.47 4.48 -4.39
C PRO A 79 5.99 3.17 -3.76
N GLY A 80 4.89 2.60 -4.27
CA GLY A 80 4.34 1.33 -3.77
C GLY A 80 5.31 0.15 -3.93
N ILE A 81 5.98 0.04 -5.08
CA ILE A 81 7.02 -0.97 -5.31
C ILE A 81 8.20 -0.77 -4.35
N LEU A 82 8.62 0.48 -4.11
CA LEU A 82 9.70 0.78 -3.19
C LEU A 82 9.36 0.33 -1.76
N VAL A 83 8.17 0.68 -1.26
CA VAL A 83 7.69 0.26 0.06
C VAL A 83 7.57 -1.27 0.14
N ALA A 84 7.01 -1.92 -0.89
CA ALA A 84 6.90 -3.37 -0.94
C ALA A 84 8.28 -4.07 -0.93
N ALA A 85 9.26 -3.52 -1.65
CA ALA A 85 10.62 -4.03 -1.66
C ALA A 85 11.29 -3.89 -0.30
N ILE A 86 11.12 -2.74 0.37
CA ILE A 86 11.65 -2.52 1.73
C ILE A 86 11.02 -3.51 2.71
N GLY A 87 9.70 -3.67 2.69
CA GLY A 87 8.98 -4.63 3.54
C GLY A 87 9.44 -6.07 3.29
N TYR A 88 9.60 -6.46 2.02
CA TYR A 88 10.10 -7.79 1.69
C TYR A 88 11.54 -8.04 2.15
N LEU A 89 12.42 -7.04 2.04
CA LEU A 89 13.80 -7.14 2.55
C LEU A 89 13.84 -7.22 4.07
N ASP A 90 12.89 -6.55 4.74
CA ASP A 90 12.73 -6.60 6.19
C ASP A 90 12.26 -7.99 6.66
N ASP A 91 11.31 -8.59 5.98
CA ASP A 91 10.84 -9.97 6.22
C ASP A 91 11.94 -11.02 6.09
N LEU A 92 12.98 -10.72 5.29
CA LEU A 92 14.16 -11.58 5.14
C LEU A 92 15.21 -11.38 6.25
N GLY A 93 14.97 -10.49 7.21
CA GLY A 93 15.92 -10.15 8.27
C GLY A 93 17.17 -9.40 7.77
N ARG A 94 17.11 -8.84 6.55
CA ARG A 94 18.25 -8.17 5.89
C ARG A 94 18.27 -6.66 6.13
N VAL A 95 17.17 -6.08 6.62
CA VAL A 95 17.10 -4.67 6.98
C VAL A 95 17.39 -4.53 8.48
N THR A 96 18.68 -4.46 8.82
CA THR A 96 19.14 -4.41 10.21
C THR A 96 18.96 -3.05 10.90
N ALA A 97 18.37 -2.05 10.22
CA ALA A 97 18.18 -0.73 10.78
C ALA A 97 16.79 -0.18 10.45
N ALA A 98 15.96 0.02 11.49
CA ALA A 98 14.72 0.79 11.41
C ALA A 98 14.90 2.15 10.72
N ARG A 99 16.13 2.71 10.76
CA ARG A 99 16.54 3.93 10.06
C ARG A 99 16.48 3.80 8.53
N LEU A 100 16.91 2.67 7.95
CA LEU A 100 16.86 2.45 6.50
C LEU A 100 15.42 2.34 5.99
N ARG A 101 14.55 1.71 6.78
CA ARG A 101 13.11 1.65 6.49
C ARG A 101 12.48 3.03 6.47
N LEU A 102 12.78 3.84 7.49
CA LEU A 102 12.27 5.21 7.59
C LEU A 102 12.74 6.07 6.40
N ILE A 103 14.02 5.99 6.03
CA ILE A 103 14.55 6.69 4.84
C ILE A 103 13.79 6.25 3.59
N GLY A 104 13.57 4.95 3.41
CA GLY A 104 12.84 4.42 2.27
C GLY A 104 11.37 4.90 2.20
N HIS A 105 10.69 4.98 3.35
CA HIS A 105 9.34 5.57 3.42
C HIS A 105 9.34 7.06 3.06
N PHE A 106 10.34 7.83 3.50
CA PHE A 106 10.50 9.23 3.09
C PHE A 106 10.74 9.36 1.59
N VAL A 107 11.60 8.52 1.02
CA VAL A 107 11.87 8.52 -0.43
C VAL A 107 10.59 8.18 -1.21
N ALA A 108 9.84 7.17 -0.80
CA ALA A 108 8.55 6.83 -1.40
C ALA A 108 7.55 8.00 -1.32
N ALA A 109 7.40 8.61 -0.14
CA ALA A 109 6.46 9.72 0.06
C ALA A 109 6.83 10.95 -0.78
N VAL A 110 8.12 11.34 -0.80
CA VAL A 110 8.60 12.46 -1.62
C VAL A 110 8.40 12.16 -3.11
N LEU A 111 8.70 10.94 -3.55
CA LEU A 111 8.51 10.52 -4.94
C LEU A 111 7.03 10.59 -5.34
N ALA A 112 6.11 10.14 -4.50
CA ALA A 112 4.66 10.21 -4.75
C ALA A 112 4.19 11.66 -4.95
N ILE A 113 4.55 12.54 -4.01
CA ILE A 113 4.15 13.95 -4.04
C ILE A 113 4.81 14.70 -5.20
N TYR A 114 6.06 14.37 -5.53
CA TYR A 114 6.75 14.95 -6.67
C TYR A 114 6.09 14.59 -8.00
N ILE A 115 5.72 13.31 -8.19
CA ILE A 115 5.06 12.86 -9.42
C ILE A 115 3.69 13.52 -9.56
N LEU A 116 2.91 13.67 -8.48
CA LEU A 116 1.59 14.32 -8.47
C LEU A 116 1.62 15.86 -8.66
N GLY A 117 2.80 16.46 -8.82
CA GLY A 117 2.93 17.91 -8.91
C GLY A 117 2.65 18.67 -7.60
N GLY A 118 2.60 17.96 -6.47
CA GLY A 118 2.33 18.52 -5.14
C GLY A 118 0.92 18.23 -4.61
N LEU A 119 0.63 18.78 -3.43
CA LEU A 119 -0.68 18.67 -2.81
C LEU A 119 -1.67 19.60 -3.53
N PRO A 120 -2.79 19.09 -4.05
CA PRO A 120 -3.79 19.93 -4.70
C PRO A 120 -4.40 20.93 -3.71
N PRO A 121 -4.91 22.08 -4.20
CA PRO A 121 -5.60 23.05 -3.36
C PRO A 121 -6.76 22.38 -2.61
N MET A 122 -6.83 22.63 -1.30
CA MET A 122 -7.89 22.06 -0.48
C MET A 122 -9.10 23.00 -0.49
N PRO A 123 -10.33 22.47 -0.64
CA PRO A 123 -11.53 23.28 -0.52
C PRO A 123 -11.66 23.78 0.91
N LEU A 124 -11.61 25.10 1.10
CA LEU A 124 -11.80 25.80 2.37
C LEU A 124 -13.04 26.69 2.26
N PHE A 125 -14.19 26.11 2.62
CA PHE A 125 -15.51 26.73 2.41
C PHE A 125 -15.75 27.11 0.95
N THR A 126 -15.75 28.41 0.63
CA THR A 126 -15.97 28.96 -0.71
C THR A 126 -14.68 29.21 -1.49
N GLU A 127 -13.52 29.08 -0.86
CA GLU A 127 -12.23 29.34 -1.50
C GLU A 127 -11.34 28.09 -1.51
N ALA A 128 -10.43 28.02 -2.49
CA ALA A 128 -9.43 26.97 -2.53
C ALA A 128 -8.16 27.45 -1.81
N LEU A 129 -7.79 26.79 -0.71
CA LEU A 129 -6.55 27.07 0.00
C LEU A 129 -5.40 26.27 -0.64
N SER A 130 -4.49 26.98 -1.30
CA SER A 130 -3.22 26.41 -1.76
C SER A 130 -2.14 26.62 -0.70
N LEU A 131 -1.70 25.52 -0.09
CA LEU A 131 -0.62 25.52 0.91
C LEU A 131 0.78 25.50 0.27
N GLY A 132 0.87 25.35 -1.05
CA GLY A 132 2.14 25.27 -1.79
C GLY A 132 3.13 24.28 -1.19
N VAL A 133 4.39 24.70 -1.04
CA VAL A 133 5.48 23.87 -0.50
C VAL A 133 5.18 23.38 0.92
N PHE A 134 4.51 24.18 1.74
CA PHE A 134 4.14 23.78 3.10
C PHE A 134 3.14 22.61 3.09
N GLY A 135 2.18 22.63 2.15
CA GLY A 135 1.26 21.51 1.90
C GLY A 135 2.01 20.23 1.52
N ASN A 136 3.01 20.34 0.64
CA ASN A 136 3.82 19.19 0.24
C ASN A 136 4.58 18.57 1.42
N ILE A 137 5.15 19.40 2.31
CA ILE A 137 5.84 18.92 3.52
C ILE A 137 4.86 18.16 4.42
N ILE A 138 3.67 18.72 4.66
CA ILE A 138 2.63 18.05 5.46
C ILE A 138 2.24 16.72 4.82
N ALA A 139 2.03 16.69 3.51
CA ALA A 139 1.64 15.49 2.79
C ALA A 139 2.71 14.38 2.90
N VAL A 140 3.99 14.74 2.74
CA VAL A 140 5.10 13.80 2.93
C VAL A 140 5.13 13.26 4.36
N LEU A 141 5.04 14.12 5.36
CA LEU A 141 5.03 13.71 6.77
C LEU A 141 3.84 12.78 7.08
N PHE A 142 2.66 13.10 6.54
CA PHE A 142 1.46 12.29 6.69
C PHE A 142 1.64 10.91 6.04
N LEU A 143 2.14 10.84 4.80
CA LEU A 143 2.40 9.57 4.12
C LEU A 143 3.42 8.71 4.89
N VAL A 144 4.53 9.30 5.35
CA VAL A 144 5.53 8.58 6.14
C VAL A 144 4.92 8.08 7.45
N TRP A 145 4.11 8.91 8.12
CA TRP A 145 3.41 8.52 9.34
C TRP A 145 2.46 7.34 9.08
N MET A 146 1.62 7.42 8.04
CA MET A 146 0.71 6.34 7.64
C MET A 146 1.45 5.04 7.34
N LEU A 147 2.55 5.09 6.57
CA LEU A 147 3.36 3.90 6.25
C LEU A 147 3.93 3.22 7.50
N ASN A 148 4.40 4.02 8.47
CA ASN A 148 4.91 3.48 9.74
C ASN A 148 3.77 2.98 10.64
N LEU A 149 2.62 3.65 10.64
CA LEU A 149 1.44 3.23 11.39
C LEU A 149 0.95 1.85 10.92
N PHE A 150 0.71 1.68 9.62
CA PHE A 150 0.29 0.38 9.07
C PHE A 150 1.32 -0.72 9.36
N ASN A 151 2.61 -0.42 9.28
CA ASN A 151 3.65 -1.39 9.62
C ASN A 151 3.67 -1.76 11.11
N PHE A 152 3.37 -0.83 12.01
CA PHE A 152 3.26 -1.09 13.44
C PHE A 152 2.05 -1.99 13.75
N MET A 153 0.95 -1.83 13.02
CA MET A 153 -0.32 -2.54 13.23
C MET A 153 -0.30 -3.98 12.67
N ASP A 154 0.57 -4.27 11.70
CA ASP A 154 0.73 -5.59 11.08
C ASP A 154 1.27 -6.69 12.01
N GLY A 155 1.65 -6.33 13.25
CA GLY A 155 1.97 -7.31 14.31
C GLY A 155 0.74 -8.06 14.87
N ILE A 156 -0.48 -7.58 14.58
CA ILE A 156 -1.72 -8.20 15.04
C ILE A 156 -2.43 -8.85 13.86
N ASP A 157 -2.56 -10.18 13.89
CA ASP A 157 -3.18 -10.95 12.81
C ASP A 157 -4.56 -10.36 12.44
N SER A 158 -4.75 -10.03 11.16
CA SER A 158 -6.01 -9.61 10.52
C SER A 158 -6.48 -8.15 10.73
N ILE A 159 -5.85 -7.34 11.60
CA ILE A 159 -6.28 -5.94 11.81
C ILE A 159 -5.95 -5.07 10.60
N THR A 160 -4.72 -5.15 10.07
CA THR A 160 -4.25 -4.36 8.93
C THR A 160 -5.14 -4.53 7.70
N GLY A 161 -5.61 -5.75 7.46
CA GLY A 161 -6.47 -6.07 6.32
C GLY A 161 -7.87 -5.46 6.45
N ILE A 162 -8.46 -5.52 7.64
CA ILE A 162 -9.77 -4.91 7.91
C ILE A 162 -9.67 -3.39 7.84
N GLU A 163 -8.60 -2.80 8.37
CA GLU A 163 -8.37 -1.35 8.34
C GLU A 163 -8.14 -0.81 6.94
N ALA A 164 -7.35 -1.52 6.12
CA ALA A 164 -7.18 -1.16 4.72
C ALA A 164 -8.54 -1.21 3.99
N LEU A 165 -9.36 -2.22 4.27
CA LEU A 165 -10.67 -2.37 3.66
C LEU A 165 -11.65 -1.28 4.10
N THR A 166 -11.75 -0.99 5.40
CA THR A 166 -12.63 0.08 5.91
C THR A 166 -12.17 1.46 5.42
N SER A 167 -10.87 1.74 5.42
CA SER A 167 -10.32 3.00 4.89
C SER A 167 -10.63 3.17 3.40
N CYS A 168 -10.44 2.13 2.59
CA CYS A 168 -10.79 2.16 1.17
C CYS A 168 -12.30 2.35 0.93
N LEU A 169 -13.15 1.71 1.74
CA LEU A 169 -14.60 1.87 1.65
C LEU A 169 -15.03 3.29 1.97
N VAL A 170 -14.52 3.88 3.06
CA VAL A 170 -14.82 5.27 3.45
C VAL A 170 -14.37 6.24 2.36
N LEU A 171 -13.15 6.09 1.84
CA LEU A 171 -12.65 6.91 0.74
C LEU A 171 -13.53 6.79 -0.51
N THR A 172 -13.96 5.57 -0.85
CA THR A 172 -14.84 5.33 -1.99
C THR A 172 -16.17 6.06 -1.81
N ILE A 173 -16.81 5.91 -0.64
CA ILE A 173 -18.08 6.60 -0.32
C ILE A 173 -17.91 8.12 -0.39
N PHE A 174 -16.84 8.64 0.20
CA PHE A 174 -16.56 10.07 0.22
C PHE A 174 -16.39 10.63 -1.20
N LEU A 175 -15.58 9.96 -2.05
CA LEU A 175 -15.39 10.36 -3.44
C LEU A 175 -16.69 10.31 -4.25
N PHE A 176 -17.53 9.28 -4.07
CA PHE A 176 -18.83 9.20 -4.74
C PHE A 176 -19.82 10.29 -4.33
N ASN A 177 -19.71 10.85 -3.12
CA ASN A 177 -20.59 11.93 -2.66
C ASN A 177 -20.11 13.33 -3.09
N ILE A 178 -18.86 13.46 -3.56
CA ILE A 178 -18.25 14.73 -3.98
C ILE A 178 -18.14 14.83 -5.51
N SER A 179 -18.30 13.72 -6.22
CA SER A 179 -18.38 13.63 -7.69
C SER A 179 -19.79 13.95 -8.19
#